data_AF-A0A924HRF9-F1
#
_entry.id   AF-A0A924HRF9-F1
#
_cell.length_a   1.000
_cell.length_b   1.000
_cell.length_c   1.000
_cell.angle_alpha   90.00
_cell.angle_beta   90.00
_cell.angle_gamma   90.00
#
_symmetry.space_group_name_H-M   'P 1'
#
loop_
_entity.id
_entity.type
_entity.pdbx_description
1 polymer ?
#
loop_
_entity_poly.entity_id
_entity_poly.type
_entity_poly.pdbx_seq_one_letter_code
_entity_poly.pdbx_strand_id
1 'polypeptide(L)' 'MALHATRIISVDASSKKGGGGSYASIAYDGKQMAFYSQTSTLVSNDKNGLWDIFLMGTI' A
#
# COMPACT_ATOMS: atom_id res chain seq x y z
N MET A 1 13.14 19.13 6.29
CA MET A 1 12.47 18.42 5.18
C MET A 1 13.57 17.75 4.36
N ALA A 2 13.71 16.43 4.44
CA ALA A 2 14.66 15.72 3.59
C ALA A 2 13.98 15.48 2.23
N LEU A 3 14.29 16.31 1.23
CA LEU A 3 14.06 15.92 -0.16
C LEU A 3 14.97 14.73 -0.46
N HIS A 4 14.46 13.73 -1.20
CA HIS A 4 15.05 12.41 -1.45
C HIS A 4 14.82 11.33 -0.38
N ALA A 5 13.66 11.35 0.29
CA ALA A 5 13.23 10.23 1.13
C ALA A 5 12.34 9.27 0.32
N THR A 6 12.69 7.98 0.33
CA THR A 6 11.78 6.91 -0.10
C THR A 6 10.87 6.54 1.07
N ARG A 7 9.57 6.38 0.81
CA ARG A 7 8.60 5.89 1.80
C ARG A 7 7.98 4.59 1.33
N ILE A 8 7.74 3.68 2.28
CA ILE A 8 6.89 2.52 2.05
C ILE A 8 5.44 3.01 2.05
N ILE A 9 4.65 2.56 1.08
CA ILE A 9 3.23 2.91 0.95
C ILE A 9 2.30 1.76 1.36
N SER A 10 2.73 0.52 1.15
CA SER A 10 2.03 -0.67 1.62
C SER A 10 2.53 -0.99 3.01
N VAL A 11 1.93 -0.35 4.00
CA VAL A 11 2.39 -0.42 5.38
C VAL A 11 1.39 -1.23 6.20
N ASP A 12 1.88 -2.26 6.89
CA ASP A 12 1.08 -3.00 7.87
C ASP A 12 0.48 -2.01 8.89
N ALA A 13 -0.83 -2.10 9.08
CA ALA A 13 -1.57 -1.15 9.89
C ALA A 13 -1.03 -1.09 11.33
N SER A 14 -0.53 -2.23 11.84
CA SER A 14 -0.03 -2.37 13.22
C SER A 14 1.48 -2.10 13.36
N SER A 15 2.33 -2.95 12.77
CA SER A 15 3.79 -2.93 12.95
C SER A 15 4.52 -1.85 12.15
N LYS A 16 3.83 -1.17 11.24
CA LYS A 16 4.39 -0.18 10.32
C LYS A 16 5.50 -0.71 9.39
N LYS A 17 5.60 -2.03 9.21
CA LYS A 17 6.50 -2.67 8.24
C LYS A 17 5.86 -2.77 6.86
N GLY A 18 6.67 -3.04 5.83
CA GLY A 18 6.15 -3.28 4.48
C GLY A 18 5.27 -4.52 4.41
N GLY A 19 4.04 -4.36 3.94
CA GLY A 19 3.06 -5.44 3.73
C GLY A 19 3.17 -6.12 2.36
N GLY A 20 3.99 -5.59 1.45
CA GLY A 20 4.14 -6.10 0.09
C GLY A 20 3.12 -5.51 -0.89
N GLY A 21 3.31 -5.78 -2.18
CA GLY A 21 2.43 -5.32 -3.26
C GLY A 21 3.04 -5.55 -4.64
N SER A 22 2.19 -5.73 -5.65
CA SER A 22 2.56 -6.01 -7.04
C SER A 22 1.74 -5.15 -8.01
N TYR A 23 2.25 -5.00 -9.24
CA TYR A 23 1.57 -4.32 -10.36
C TYR A 23 0.99 -2.94 -9.99
N ALA A 24 1.81 -2.10 -9.37
CA ALA A 24 1.39 -0.77 -8.94
C ALA A 24 1.14 0.16 -10.15
N SER A 25 0.11 1.01 -10.02
CA SER A 25 -0.20 2.10 -10.94
C SER A 25 -0.37 3.40 -10.17
N ILE A 26 0.23 4.48 -10.65
CA ILE A 26 0.21 5.80 -9.99
C ILE A 26 -0.62 6.78 -10.80
N ALA A 27 -1.43 7.58 -10.12
CA ALA A 27 -2.16 8.68 -10.74
C ALA A 27 -1.18 9.73 -11.30
N TYR A 28 -1.62 10.46 -12.34
CA TYR A 28 -0.82 11.49 -12.99
C TYR A 28 -0.30 12.56 -12.02
N ASP A 29 -1.10 12.93 -11.02
CA ASP A 29 -0.74 13.93 -10.02
C ASP A 29 0.13 13.38 -8.87
N GLY A 30 0.42 12.08 -8.88
CA GLY A 30 1.24 11.40 -7.88
C GLY A 30 0.61 11.30 -6.49
N LYS A 31 -0.66 11.69 -6.30
CA LYS A 31 -1.31 11.69 -4.98
C LYS A 31 -1.91 10.35 -4.60
N GLN A 32 -2.21 9.52 -5.58
CA GLN A 32 -2.86 8.22 -5.41
C GLN A 32 -2.08 7.12 -6.13
N MET A 33 -2.04 5.95 -5.52
CA MET A 33 -1.48 4.74 -6.09
C MET A 33 -2.38 3.54 -5.80
N ALA A 34 -2.66 2.75 -6.84
CA ALA A 34 -3.33 1.46 -6.72
C ALA A 34 -2.33 0.32 -6.89
N PHE A 35 -2.48 -0.77 -6.13
CA PHE A 35 -1.64 -1.96 -6.24
C PHE A 35 -2.37 -3.21 -5.76
N TYR A 36 -1.87 -4.38 -6.17
CA TYR A 36 -2.40 -5.68 -5.77
C TYR A 36 -1.63 -6.21 -4.57
N SER A 37 -2.31 -6.78 -3.59
CA SER A 37 -1.65 -7.52 -2.50
C SER A 37 -2.51 -8.67 -1.99
N GLN A 38 -1.87 -9.77 -1.59
CA GLN A 38 -2.48 -10.93 -0.92
C GLN A 38 -2.19 -10.95 0.59
N THR A 39 -1.65 -9.86 1.11
CA THR A 39 -1.19 -9.78 2.50
C THR A 39 -2.35 -9.53 3.45
N SER A 40 -2.30 -10.16 4.61
CA SER A 40 -3.31 -10.01 5.68
C SER A 40 -3.04 -8.85 6.65
N THR A 41 -2.06 -8.01 6.32
CA THR A 41 -1.50 -7.01 7.25
C THR A 41 -1.91 -5.57 6.92
N LEU A 42 -2.41 -5.30 5.70
CA LEU A 42 -2.74 -3.92 5.31
C LEU A 42 -4.06 -3.44 5.92
N VAL A 43 -5.02 -4.35 6.09
CA VAL A 43 -6.33 -4.06 6.69
C VAL A 43 -6.62 -5.10 7.76
N SER A 44 -7.06 -4.63 8.92
CA SER A 44 -7.47 -5.51 10.02
C SER A 44 -8.59 -6.44 9.57
N ASN A 45 -8.44 -7.73 9.86
CA ASN A 45 -9.37 -8.82 9.52
C ASN A 45 -9.42 -9.22 8.04
N ASP A 46 -8.59 -8.63 7.18
CA ASP A 46 -8.36 -9.17 5.86
C ASP A 46 -7.42 -10.39 5.97
N LYS A 47 -7.97 -11.62 5.90
CA LYS A 47 -7.24 -12.87 6.22
C LYS A 47 -7.56 -14.03 5.29
N ASN A 48 -8.22 -13.77 4.17
CA ASN A 48 -8.66 -14.82 3.25
C ASN A 48 -7.53 -15.34 2.34
N GLY A 49 -6.39 -14.64 2.28
CA GLY A 49 -5.25 -15.01 1.43
C GLY A 49 -5.51 -14.82 -0.07
N LEU A 50 -6.53 -14.06 -0.44
CA LEU A 50 -6.85 -13.71 -1.82
C LEU A 50 -6.19 -12.38 -2.19
N TRP A 51 -6.08 -12.13 -3.49
CA TRP A 51 -5.52 -10.86 -3.97
C TRP A 51 -6.59 -9.78 -3.99
N ASP A 52 -6.29 -8.67 -3.32
CA ASP A 52 -7.12 -7.49 -3.27
C ASP A 52 -6.41 -6.29 -3.90
N ILE A 53 -7.21 -5.33 -4.38
CA ILE A 53 -6.73 -4.05 -4.89
C ILE A 53 -6.83 -3.01 -3.77
N PHE A 54 -5.70 -2.41 -3.44
CA PHE A 54 -5.62 -1.33 -2.45
C PHE A 54 -5.37 0.00 -3.14
N LEU A 55 -6.09 1.04 -2.72
CA LEU A 55 -5.84 2.43 -3.10
C LEU A 55 -5.22 3.18 -1.91
N MET A 56 -4.03 3.73 -2.12
CA MET A 56 -3.32 4.53 -1.12
C MET A 56 -3.18 5.98 -1.59
N GLY A 57 -3.46 6.93 -0.71
CA GLY A 57 -3.37 8.36 -1.02
C GLY A 57 -4.44 9.18 -0.31
N THR A 58 -4.46 10.47 -0.59
CA THR A 58 -5.55 11.37 -0.17
C THR A 58 -6.55 11.51 -1.30
N ILE A 59 -7.84 11.61 -0.96
CA ILE A 59 -8.91 12.02 -1.88
C ILE A 59 -8.97 13.55 -1.90
#